data_AF-A0A496T108-F1
#
_entry.id   AF-A0A496T108-F1
#
_cell.length_a   1.000
_cell.length_b   1.000
_cell.length_c   1.000
_cell.angle_alpha   90.00
_cell.angle_beta   90.00
_cell.angle_gamma   90.00
#
_symmetry.space_group_name_H-M   'P 1'
#
loop_
_entity.id
_entity.type
_entity.pdbx_description
1 polymer ?
#
loop_
_entity_poly.entity_id
_entity_poly.type
_entity_poly.pdbx_seq_one_letter_code
_entity_poly.pdbx_strand_id
1 'polypeptide(L)'
;VVPSFRDSLWTGRFGFEACKECSGQDVCSSTEPGIQGAIPEEVRKRPESLRSCHPTHSWSAIGPHAYDIVKDHRLSPTPCGRGNPFEKVLDLDGCVVILGVGVNTITLWHYYEDILKVPYLGKYHPEQRHLSYCTAGLRIQYEFPGIMHDVARASGIMRTGPVGKSTSGLIRARAFEKFLATIMADDPFCFTVRPPDRESDDLAVDALRKAERMLAAWRRGPAPLPGQINWPEDDPNLVREDCPAFAGWHSGGSKVYPLCKANGRHPDLFRLGGVFNDYGLTSCARCSWNLRFPSGE
;
A
#
# COMPACT_ATOMS: atom_id res chain seq x y z
N VAL A 1 -4.03 3.15 -18.84
CA VAL A 1 -3.91 1.90 -18.05
C VAL A 1 -4.81 1.99 -16.83
N VAL A 2 -5.47 0.91 -16.44
CA VAL A 2 -6.45 0.86 -15.33
C VAL A 2 -6.24 -0.43 -14.51
N PRO A 3 -6.57 -0.43 -13.21
CA PRO A 3 -6.40 -1.62 -12.39
C PRO A 3 -7.44 -2.69 -12.76
N SER A 4 -7.03 -3.96 -12.78
CA SER A 4 -7.89 -5.10 -13.12
C SER A 4 -7.66 -6.22 -12.11
N PHE A 5 -7.78 -5.90 -10.82
CA PHE A 5 -7.34 -6.75 -9.71
C PHE A 5 -8.36 -7.83 -9.34
N ARG A 6 -7.89 -8.84 -8.59
CA ARG A 6 -8.67 -9.89 -7.95
C ARG A 6 -8.35 -9.98 -6.46
N ASP A 7 -9.10 -10.84 -5.78
CA ASP A 7 -8.85 -11.16 -4.38
C ASP A 7 -7.43 -11.68 -4.18
N SER A 8 -6.87 -11.27 -3.04
CA SER A 8 -5.56 -11.72 -2.56
C SER A 8 -5.73 -12.84 -1.53
N LEU A 9 -4.78 -13.00 -0.61
CA LEU A 9 -4.71 -14.13 0.34
C LEU A 9 -5.87 -14.21 1.35
N TRP A 10 -6.80 -13.25 1.33
CA TRP A 10 -7.95 -13.15 2.25
C TRP A 10 -9.08 -14.12 1.94
N THR A 11 -9.08 -14.75 0.76
CA THR A 11 -10.13 -15.70 0.38
C THR A 11 -9.51 -17.00 -0.11
N GLY A 12 -10.31 -18.07 -0.14
CA GLY A 12 -9.89 -19.33 -0.78
C GLY A 12 -9.71 -19.22 -2.31
N ARG A 13 -10.09 -18.07 -2.90
CA ARG A 13 -9.98 -17.78 -4.33
C ARG A 13 -8.81 -16.82 -4.57
N PHE A 14 -7.62 -17.34 -4.31
CA PHE A 14 -6.39 -16.57 -4.52
C PHE A 14 -6.16 -16.32 -6.02
N GLY A 15 -6.20 -15.04 -6.40
CA GLY A 15 -5.79 -14.55 -7.70
C GLY A 15 -6.60 -15.08 -8.89
N PHE A 16 -6.10 -14.82 -10.09
CA PHE A 16 -6.64 -15.35 -11.34
C PHE A 16 -6.29 -16.83 -11.48
N GLU A 17 -7.28 -17.66 -11.78
CA GLU A 17 -7.10 -19.10 -11.99
C GLU A 17 -6.12 -19.35 -13.15
N ALA A 18 -6.34 -18.67 -14.27
CA ALA A 18 -5.50 -18.79 -15.46
C ALA A 18 -4.08 -18.23 -15.27
N CYS A 19 -3.85 -17.36 -14.28
CA CYS A 19 -2.52 -16.79 -14.06
C CYS A 19 -1.59 -17.74 -13.29
N LYS A 20 -2.13 -18.80 -12.66
CA LYS A 20 -1.33 -19.90 -12.09
C LYS A 20 -0.60 -20.69 -13.18
N GLU A 21 -1.11 -20.66 -14.40
CA GLU A 21 -0.58 -21.37 -15.57
C GLU A 21 0.04 -20.44 -16.61
N CYS A 22 0.13 -19.12 -16.34
CA CYS A 22 0.74 -18.15 -17.26
C CYS A 22 2.23 -18.48 -17.48
N SER A 23 2.49 -19.23 -18.54
CA SER A 23 3.76 -19.84 -18.94
C SER A 23 4.74 -18.83 -19.56
N GLY A 24 5.06 -17.76 -18.83
CA GLY A 24 6.08 -16.79 -19.25
C GLY A 24 5.62 -15.80 -20.33
N GLN A 25 4.33 -15.75 -20.63
CA GLN A 25 3.75 -14.78 -21.56
C GLN A 25 3.83 -13.36 -20.98
N ASP A 26 4.13 -12.39 -21.84
CA ASP A 26 4.18 -10.97 -21.48
C ASP A 26 2.80 -10.38 -21.17
N VAL A 27 1.77 -10.87 -21.87
CA VAL A 27 0.38 -10.44 -21.68
C VAL A 27 -0.50 -11.58 -21.18
N CYS A 28 -1.43 -11.26 -20.30
CA CYS A 28 -2.30 -12.23 -19.64
C CYS A 28 -3.52 -12.52 -20.50
N SER A 29 -3.79 -13.80 -20.75
CA SER A 29 -4.96 -14.28 -21.49
C SER A 29 -6.23 -14.40 -20.63
N SER A 30 -6.14 -14.19 -19.31
CA SER A 30 -7.29 -14.34 -18.41
C SER A 30 -8.41 -13.37 -18.76
N THR A 31 -9.59 -13.92 -19.01
CA THR A 31 -10.84 -13.17 -19.24
C THR A 31 -11.61 -12.88 -17.95
N GLU A 32 -11.10 -13.32 -16.80
CA GLU A 32 -11.77 -13.15 -15.52
C GLU A 32 -11.92 -11.66 -15.16
N PRO A 33 -13.10 -11.25 -14.66
CA PRO A 33 -13.37 -9.87 -14.34
C PRO A 33 -12.52 -9.37 -13.17
N GLY A 34 -12.22 -8.07 -13.19
CA GLY A 34 -11.63 -7.38 -12.04
C GLY A 34 -12.69 -6.93 -11.02
N ILE A 35 -12.26 -6.54 -9.82
CA ILE A 35 -13.16 -6.06 -8.73
C ILE A 35 -13.09 -4.53 -8.49
N GLN A 36 -12.40 -3.79 -9.36
CA GLN A 36 -12.06 -2.37 -9.15
C GLN A 36 -13.09 -1.38 -9.69
N GLY A 37 -14.29 -1.87 -10.03
CA GLY A 37 -15.41 -1.07 -10.52
C GLY A 37 -15.70 -1.23 -12.01
N ALA A 38 -16.83 -0.65 -12.45
CA ALA A 38 -17.34 -0.84 -13.81
C ALA A 38 -16.42 -0.23 -14.89
N ILE A 39 -15.84 0.96 -14.66
CA ILE A 39 -15.01 1.63 -15.66
C ILE A 39 -13.75 0.80 -16.01
N PRO A 40 -12.92 0.35 -15.05
CA PRO A 40 -11.78 -0.49 -15.37
C PRO A 40 -12.15 -1.82 -16.05
N GLU A 41 -13.28 -2.41 -15.66
CA GLU A 41 -13.77 -3.65 -16.26
C GLU A 41 -14.23 -3.44 -17.72
N GLU A 42 -14.89 -2.33 -18.03
CA GLU A 42 -15.25 -2.00 -19.41
C GLU A 42 -14.03 -1.71 -20.29
N VAL A 43 -12.95 -1.14 -19.73
CA VAL A 43 -11.67 -1.02 -20.44
C VAL A 43 -11.06 -2.40 -20.70
N ARG A 44 -11.04 -3.30 -19.70
CA ARG A 44 -10.50 -4.66 -19.85
C ARG A 44 -11.20 -5.46 -20.96
N LYS A 45 -12.51 -5.29 -21.13
CA LYS A 45 -13.31 -6.02 -22.13
C LYS A 45 -13.12 -5.51 -23.57
N ARG A 46 -12.47 -4.37 -23.78
CA ARG A 46 -12.25 -3.84 -25.14
C ARG A 46 -11.35 -4.79 -25.95
N PRO A 47 -11.65 -5.06 -27.23
CA PRO A 47 -10.85 -5.96 -28.07
C PRO A 47 -9.36 -5.61 -28.13
N GLU A 48 -9.04 -4.32 -28.07
CA GLU A 48 -7.68 -3.79 -28.13
C GLU A 48 -6.96 -3.73 -26.77
N SER A 49 -7.62 -4.11 -25.67
CA SER A 49 -7.04 -4.06 -24.33
C SER A 49 -6.05 -5.19 -24.09
N LEU A 50 -4.86 -4.82 -23.61
CA LEU A 50 -3.84 -5.77 -23.14
C LEU A 50 -3.84 -5.82 -21.61
N ARG A 51 -3.66 -7.01 -21.05
CA ARG A 51 -3.65 -7.24 -19.60
C ARG A 51 -2.27 -7.69 -19.13
N SER A 52 -1.80 -7.14 -18.01
CA SER A 52 -0.50 -7.52 -17.42
C SER A 52 -0.59 -8.84 -16.64
N CYS A 53 0.47 -9.64 -16.64
CA CYS A 53 0.53 -10.93 -15.92
C CYS A 53 0.91 -10.81 -14.42
N HIS A 54 -0.02 -10.45 -13.53
CA HIS A 54 0.18 -10.58 -12.07
C HIS A 54 -1.00 -11.32 -11.44
N PRO A 55 -0.78 -12.31 -10.55
CA PRO A 55 -1.83 -13.22 -10.08
C PRO A 55 -2.98 -12.50 -9.38
N THR A 56 -2.71 -11.38 -8.71
CA THR A 56 -3.74 -10.66 -7.94
C THR A 56 -3.97 -9.22 -8.41
N HIS A 57 -2.97 -8.59 -9.02
CA HIS A 57 -2.93 -7.14 -9.23
C HIS A 57 -2.67 -6.78 -10.69
N SER A 58 -3.26 -7.54 -11.62
CA SER A 58 -3.11 -7.22 -13.04
C SER A 58 -3.67 -5.85 -13.41
N TRP A 59 -3.14 -5.23 -14.46
CA TRP A 59 -3.59 -3.97 -15.03
C TRP A 59 -4.00 -4.17 -16.48
N SER A 60 -4.93 -3.37 -16.96
CA SER A 60 -5.40 -3.37 -18.36
C SER A 60 -5.01 -2.06 -19.03
N ALA A 61 -4.49 -2.11 -20.25
CA ALA A 61 -4.03 -0.95 -20.99
C ALA A 61 -4.52 -0.98 -22.45
N ILE A 62 -4.83 0.20 -22.96
CA ILE A 62 -5.20 0.45 -24.36
C ILE A 62 -4.32 1.59 -24.87
N GLY A 63 -3.96 1.54 -26.14
CA GLY A 63 -3.24 2.60 -26.85
C GLY A 63 -1.81 2.20 -27.27
N PRO A 64 -1.06 3.14 -27.88
CA PRO A 64 0.23 2.85 -28.52
C PRO A 64 1.29 2.26 -27.58
N HIS A 65 1.24 2.61 -26.29
CA HIS A 65 2.19 2.13 -25.28
C HIS A 65 1.63 0.97 -24.43
N ALA A 66 0.46 0.41 -24.79
CA ALA A 66 -0.21 -0.58 -23.96
C ALA A 66 0.67 -1.81 -23.67
N TYR A 67 1.34 -2.35 -24.71
CA TYR A 67 2.21 -3.52 -24.58
C TYR A 67 3.40 -3.22 -23.66
N ASP A 68 4.10 -2.11 -23.90
CA ASP A 68 5.25 -1.70 -23.09
C ASP A 68 4.91 -1.50 -21.61
N ILE A 69 3.72 -0.96 -21.33
CA ILE A 69 3.24 -0.71 -19.97
C ILE A 69 2.97 -2.02 -19.20
N VAL A 70 2.49 -3.07 -19.87
CA VAL A 70 1.98 -4.27 -19.16
C VAL A 70 2.90 -5.48 -19.20
N LYS A 71 3.81 -5.55 -20.18
CA LYS A 71 4.59 -6.77 -20.50
C LYS A 71 5.46 -7.30 -19.36
N ASP A 72 6.05 -6.40 -18.57
CA ASP A 72 7.07 -6.76 -17.59
C ASP A 72 6.47 -7.14 -16.22
N HIS A 73 5.17 -6.95 -16.00
CA HIS A 73 4.54 -7.18 -14.69
C HIS A 73 4.59 -8.64 -14.23
N ARG A 74 4.81 -9.59 -15.16
CA ARG A 74 5.09 -11.00 -14.83
C ARG A 74 6.33 -11.19 -13.97
N LEU A 75 7.29 -10.29 -14.08
CA LEU A 75 8.55 -10.34 -13.34
C LEU A 75 8.42 -9.77 -11.92
N SER A 76 7.32 -9.07 -11.63
CA SER A 76 7.13 -8.49 -10.30
C SER A 76 6.92 -9.61 -9.26
N PRO A 77 7.75 -9.65 -8.20
CA PRO A 77 7.61 -10.64 -7.13
C PRO A 77 6.43 -10.31 -6.20
N THR A 78 5.91 -9.10 -6.25
CA THR A 78 4.87 -8.59 -5.36
C THR A 78 3.85 -7.76 -6.15
N PRO A 79 2.66 -7.45 -5.58
CA PRO A 79 1.63 -6.68 -6.27
C PRO A 79 2.08 -5.31 -6.82
N CYS A 80 2.96 -4.64 -6.09
CA CYS A 80 3.43 -3.29 -6.39
C CYS A 80 4.97 -3.23 -6.47
N GLY A 81 5.63 -4.35 -6.76
CA GLY A 81 7.09 -4.42 -6.86
C GLY A 81 7.64 -3.90 -8.20
N ARG A 82 8.93 -4.16 -8.43
CA ARG A 82 9.60 -3.79 -9.70
C ARG A 82 8.96 -4.47 -10.91
N GLY A 83 8.95 -3.78 -12.05
CA GLY A 83 8.26 -4.22 -13.26
C GLY A 83 6.74 -3.95 -13.21
N ASN A 84 6.25 -3.25 -12.20
CA ASN A 84 4.87 -2.78 -12.16
C ASN A 84 4.60 -1.75 -13.27
N PRO A 85 3.40 -1.74 -13.87
CA PRO A 85 3.02 -0.78 -14.92
C PRO A 85 3.25 0.70 -14.58
N PHE A 86 3.31 1.04 -13.30
CA PHE A 86 3.64 2.39 -12.85
C PHE A 86 5.00 2.91 -13.34
N GLU A 87 6.02 2.05 -13.42
CA GLU A 87 7.37 2.43 -13.88
C GLU A 87 7.31 3.02 -15.29
N LYS A 88 6.54 2.38 -16.18
CA LYS A 88 6.37 2.84 -17.56
C LYS A 88 5.49 4.09 -17.64
N VAL A 89 4.49 4.22 -16.78
CA VAL A 89 3.71 5.46 -16.67
C VAL A 89 4.62 6.63 -16.24
N LEU A 90 5.58 6.40 -15.36
CA LEU A 90 6.55 7.40 -14.94
C LEU A 90 7.55 7.76 -16.05
N ASP A 91 8.12 6.75 -16.73
CA ASP A 91 9.04 6.93 -17.87
C ASP A 91 8.41 7.85 -18.93
N LEU A 92 7.13 7.61 -19.24
CA LEU A 92 6.34 8.31 -20.25
C LEU A 92 5.77 9.67 -19.79
N ASP A 93 6.15 10.17 -18.60
CA ASP A 93 5.60 11.40 -18.00
C ASP A 93 4.06 11.41 -17.91
N GLY A 94 3.49 10.25 -17.59
CA GLY A 94 2.06 10.03 -17.49
C GLY A 94 1.41 10.70 -16.29
N CYS A 95 0.10 10.48 -16.15
CA CYS A 95 -0.69 11.00 -15.04
C CYS A 95 -1.49 9.88 -14.35
N VAL A 96 -1.67 10.03 -13.05
CA VAL A 96 -2.59 9.26 -12.21
C VAL A 96 -3.89 10.06 -12.11
N VAL A 97 -5.01 9.43 -12.46
CA VAL A 97 -6.34 10.04 -12.38
C VAL A 97 -7.18 9.25 -11.39
N ILE A 98 -7.78 9.95 -10.42
CA ILE A 98 -8.82 9.40 -9.54
C ILE A 98 -10.17 9.94 -9.99
N LEU A 99 -11.07 9.04 -10.38
CA LEU A 99 -12.39 9.39 -10.93
C LEU A 99 -13.49 9.13 -9.90
N GLY A 100 -13.94 10.18 -9.23
CA GLY A 100 -15.01 10.08 -8.23
C GLY A 100 -14.67 9.28 -6.97
N VAL A 101 -13.38 9.07 -6.71
CA VAL A 101 -12.85 8.32 -5.56
C VAL A 101 -11.74 9.10 -4.87
N GLY A 102 -11.45 8.76 -3.61
CA GLY A 102 -10.42 9.40 -2.79
C GLY A 102 -9.01 8.91 -3.08
N VAL A 103 -8.01 9.57 -2.49
CA VAL A 103 -6.59 9.17 -2.64
C VAL A 103 -6.30 7.80 -2.05
N ASN A 104 -7.15 7.31 -1.16
CA ASN A 104 -7.07 5.98 -0.56
C ASN A 104 -7.17 4.84 -1.57
N THR A 105 -7.68 5.09 -2.78
CA THR A 105 -7.76 4.07 -3.83
C THR A 105 -6.53 4.04 -4.74
N ILE A 106 -5.56 4.95 -4.54
CA ILE A 106 -4.34 4.99 -5.37
C ILE A 106 -3.41 3.87 -4.91
N THR A 107 -3.42 2.76 -5.63
CA THR A 107 -2.53 1.60 -5.34
C THR A 107 -1.05 1.97 -5.38
N LEU A 108 -0.70 3.01 -6.13
CA LEU A 108 0.67 3.46 -6.38
C LEU A 108 1.40 3.99 -5.13
N TRP A 109 0.68 4.29 -4.04
CA TRP A 109 1.31 4.54 -2.75
C TRP A 109 2.21 3.36 -2.32
N HIS A 110 1.74 2.13 -2.56
CA HIS A 110 2.42 0.91 -2.16
C HIS A 110 3.65 0.59 -3.03
N TYR A 111 3.77 1.16 -4.22
CA TYR A 111 4.93 0.89 -5.08
C TYR A 111 6.23 1.31 -4.40
N TYR A 112 6.28 2.53 -3.87
CA TYR A 112 7.47 3.03 -3.17
C TYR A 112 7.67 2.36 -1.81
N GLU A 113 6.60 1.96 -1.12
CA GLU A 113 6.74 1.13 0.08
C GLU A 113 7.48 -0.18 -0.22
N ASP A 114 7.12 -0.83 -1.34
CA ASP A 114 7.72 -2.09 -1.79
C ASP A 114 9.18 -1.93 -2.21
N ILE A 115 9.45 -1.04 -3.18
CA ILE A 115 10.80 -0.91 -3.76
C ILE A 115 11.84 -0.37 -2.77
N LEU A 116 11.41 0.41 -1.77
CA LEU A 116 12.27 0.90 -0.69
C LEU A 116 12.40 -0.08 0.48
N LYS A 117 11.60 -1.15 0.50
CA LYS A 117 11.54 -2.11 1.60
C LYS A 117 11.35 -1.41 2.95
N VAL A 118 10.32 -0.58 3.03
CA VAL A 118 9.95 0.19 4.24
C VAL A 118 9.78 -0.74 5.47
N PRO A 119 9.92 -0.24 6.70
CA PRO A 119 10.11 -1.09 7.90
C PRO A 119 8.89 -1.90 8.27
N TYR A 120 7.75 -1.44 7.77
CA TYR A 120 6.43 -1.84 8.16
C TYR A 120 5.77 -2.71 7.07
N LEU A 121 6.58 -3.27 6.15
CA LEU A 121 6.10 -4.27 5.21
C LEU A 121 5.72 -5.54 5.97
N GLY A 122 4.61 -6.15 5.57
CA GLY A 122 4.15 -7.39 6.15
C GLY A 122 4.86 -8.62 5.59
N LYS A 123 4.24 -9.77 5.81
CA LYS A 123 4.74 -11.06 5.34
C LYS A 123 4.72 -11.12 3.81
N TYR A 124 5.86 -11.56 3.26
CA TYR A 124 6.01 -11.92 1.86
C TYR A 124 5.68 -13.40 1.65
N HIS A 125 4.86 -13.68 0.64
CA HIS A 125 4.40 -15.00 0.24
C HIS A 125 4.92 -15.27 -1.19
N PRO A 126 6.10 -15.90 -1.34
CA PRO A 126 6.79 -15.99 -2.62
C PRO A 126 6.05 -16.80 -3.67
N GLU A 127 5.44 -17.93 -3.29
CA GLU A 127 4.65 -18.77 -4.21
C GLU A 127 3.46 -18.01 -4.79
N GLN A 128 2.85 -17.15 -3.98
CA GLN A 128 1.70 -16.35 -4.35
C GLN A 128 2.10 -14.99 -4.94
N ARG A 129 3.40 -14.67 -5.01
CA ARG A 129 3.89 -13.33 -5.39
C ARG A 129 3.11 -12.21 -4.70
N HIS A 130 2.94 -12.35 -3.38
CA HIS A 130 2.09 -11.47 -2.59
C HIS A 130 2.83 -10.92 -1.38
N LEU A 131 2.71 -9.60 -1.17
CA LEU A 131 3.23 -8.91 0.00
C LEU A 131 2.07 -8.25 0.73
N SER A 132 2.02 -8.48 2.05
CA SER A 132 0.92 -7.99 2.87
C SER A 132 1.18 -6.54 3.31
N TYR A 133 0.80 -5.56 2.50
CA TYR A 133 1.14 -4.14 2.76
C TYR A 133 0.49 -3.56 4.01
N CYS A 134 -0.62 -4.09 4.54
CA CYS A 134 -1.39 -3.45 5.61
C CYS A 134 -1.40 -4.22 6.93
N THR A 135 -0.51 -5.21 7.12
CA THR A 135 -0.51 -6.03 8.35
C THR A 135 0.29 -5.35 9.46
N ALA A 136 1.51 -4.90 9.15
CA ALA A 136 2.36 -4.18 10.09
C ALA A 136 2.07 -2.67 9.95
N GLY A 137 1.06 -2.20 10.67
CA GLY A 137 0.68 -0.79 10.74
C GLY A 137 -0.60 -0.46 9.97
N LEU A 138 -1.55 0.17 10.65
CA LEU A 138 -2.64 0.86 9.97
C LEU A 138 -2.07 2.04 9.18
N ARG A 139 -2.68 2.35 8.04
CA ARG A 139 -2.16 3.35 7.11
C ARG A 139 -3.01 4.61 7.11
N ILE A 140 -2.38 5.79 7.12
CA ILE A 140 -3.09 7.08 7.14
C ILE A 140 -4.09 7.17 5.98
N GLN A 141 -3.72 6.71 4.78
CA GLN A 141 -4.63 6.77 3.63
C GLN A 141 -5.91 5.94 3.80
N TYR A 142 -5.92 4.92 4.65
CA TYR A 142 -7.11 4.08 4.87
C TYR A 142 -7.89 4.50 6.12
N GLU A 143 -7.20 4.82 7.20
CA GLU A 143 -7.84 5.24 8.46
C GLU A 143 -8.34 6.69 8.41
N PHE A 144 -7.55 7.57 7.78
CA PHE A 144 -7.80 9.02 7.72
C PHE A 144 -7.67 9.54 6.28
N PRO A 145 -8.47 9.02 5.33
CA PRO A 145 -8.33 9.33 3.90
C PRO A 145 -8.43 10.83 3.59
N GLY A 146 -9.21 11.59 4.37
CA GLY A 146 -9.33 13.04 4.25
C GLY A 146 -8.00 13.77 4.49
N ILE A 147 -7.23 13.34 5.50
CA ILE A 147 -5.92 13.94 5.81
C ILE A 147 -4.97 13.75 4.62
N MET A 148 -4.87 12.55 4.07
CA MET A 148 -4.01 12.30 2.90
C MET A 148 -4.49 13.04 1.66
N HIS A 149 -5.81 13.20 1.49
CA HIS A 149 -6.37 13.99 0.40
C HIS A 149 -5.95 15.45 0.52
N ASP A 150 -6.03 16.03 1.72
CA ASP A 150 -5.64 17.40 2.00
C ASP A 150 -4.14 17.61 1.84
N VAL A 151 -3.30 16.65 2.27
CA VAL A 151 -1.85 16.67 2.02
C VAL A 151 -1.55 16.71 0.52
N ALA A 152 -2.20 15.86 -0.28
CA ALA A 152 -2.00 15.82 -1.72
C ALA A 152 -2.44 17.13 -2.42
N ARG A 153 -3.50 17.79 -1.93
CA ARG A 153 -3.93 19.11 -2.43
C ARG A 153 -3.01 20.23 -1.98
N ALA A 154 -2.69 20.29 -0.69
CA ALA A 154 -1.90 21.37 -0.09
C ALA A 154 -0.44 21.36 -0.55
N SER A 155 0.12 20.19 -0.86
CA SER A 155 1.44 20.06 -1.49
C SER A 155 1.46 20.57 -2.94
N GLY A 156 0.30 20.75 -3.58
CA GLY A 156 0.18 21.18 -4.97
C GLY A 156 0.40 20.07 -6.01
N ILE A 157 0.64 18.81 -5.59
CA ILE A 157 0.83 17.71 -6.54
C ILE A 157 -0.48 17.27 -7.19
N MET A 158 -1.61 17.43 -6.48
CA MET A 158 -2.93 17.03 -6.95
C MET A 158 -3.77 18.25 -7.32
N ARG A 159 -4.25 18.25 -8.56
CA ARG A 159 -5.32 19.16 -9.00
C ARG A 159 -6.65 18.44 -8.93
N THR A 160 -7.69 19.13 -8.48
CA THR A 160 -9.05 18.59 -8.39
C THR A 160 -10.00 19.37 -9.28
N GLY A 161 -10.98 18.70 -9.88
CA GLY A 161 -12.01 19.32 -10.69
C GLY A 161 -13.20 18.40 -10.96
N PRO A 162 -14.30 18.92 -11.52
CA PRO A 162 -15.46 18.10 -11.83
C PRO A 162 -15.21 17.20 -13.04
N VAL A 163 -15.62 15.94 -12.93
CA VAL A 163 -15.76 15.01 -14.06
C VAL A 163 -17.14 14.35 -13.94
N GLY A 164 -18.03 14.69 -14.87
CA GLY A 164 -19.45 14.35 -14.74
C GLY A 164 -20.03 14.96 -13.46
N LYS A 165 -20.66 14.12 -12.63
CA LYS A 165 -21.25 14.52 -11.34
C LYS A 165 -20.28 14.39 -10.15
N SER A 166 -19.02 14.01 -10.39
CA SER A 166 -18.06 13.67 -9.34
C SER A 166 -16.93 14.69 -9.25
N THR A 167 -16.33 14.81 -8.06
CA THR A 167 -15.02 15.47 -7.93
C THR A 167 -13.94 14.43 -8.21
N SER A 168 -13.02 14.79 -9.09
CA SER A 168 -11.92 13.92 -9.54
C SER A 168 -10.59 14.63 -9.33
N GLY A 169 -9.52 13.84 -9.24
CA GLY A 169 -8.16 14.31 -9.01
C GLY A 169 -7.20 13.88 -10.11
N LEU A 170 -6.20 14.70 -10.38
CA LEU A 170 -5.14 14.46 -11.34
C LEU A 170 -3.78 14.76 -10.72
N ILE A 171 -2.87 13.80 -10.82
CA ILE A 171 -1.49 13.91 -10.33
C ILE A 171 -0.54 13.51 -11.46
N ARG A 172 0.48 14.31 -11.78
CA ARG A 172 1.54 13.86 -12.72
C ARG A 172 2.40 12.80 -12.03
N ALA A 173 2.73 11.72 -12.73
CA ALA A 173 3.50 10.60 -12.17
C ALA A 173 4.84 11.07 -11.58
N ARG A 174 5.57 11.97 -12.27
CA ARG A 174 6.83 12.53 -11.79
C ARG A 174 6.68 13.45 -10.55
N ALA A 175 5.54 14.11 -10.39
CA ALA A 175 5.27 14.89 -9.19
C ALA A 175 4.94 13.97 -7.99
N PHE A 176 4.19 12.90 -8.26
CA PHE A 176 3.89 11.86 -7.28
C PHE A 176 5.16 11.17 -6.77
N GLU A 177 6.05 10.77 -7.68
CA GLU A 177 7.38 10.24 -7.36
C GLU A 177 8.17 11.19 -6.45
N LYS A 178 8.36 12.44 -6.89
CA LYS A 178 9.18 13.41 -6.14
C LYS A 178 8.61 13.66 -4.75
N PHE A 179 7.30 13.74 -4.62
CA PHE A 179 6.65 13.91 -3.33
C PHE A 179 6.90 12.71 -2.43
N LEU A 180 6.68 11.49 -2.93
CA LEU A 180 6.91 10.26 -2.16
C LEU A 180 8.36 10.10 -1.74
N ALA A 181 9.29 10.34 -2.67
CA ALA A 181 10.71 10.37 -2.40
C ALA A 181 11.07 11.29 -1.24
N THR A 182 10.50 12.50 -1.26
CA THR A 182 10.79 13.52 -0.27
C THR A 182 10.26 13.16 1.11
N ILE A 183 9.00 12.73 1.20
CA ILE A 183 8.40 12.43 2.52
C ILE A 183 8.97 11.15 3.13
N MET A 184 9.34 10.15 2.31
CA MET A 184 9.92 8.90 2.79
C MET A 184 11.39 9.04 3.16
N ALA A 185 12.14 9.91 2.47
CA ALA A 185 13.49 10.26 2.87
C ALA A 185 13.52 11.01 4.21
N ASP A 186 12.51 11.83 4.48
CA ASP A 186 12.35 12.51 5.78
C ASP A 186 11.87 11.55 6.87
N ASP A 187 10.83 10.77 6.59
CA ASP A 187 10.22 9.84 7.53
C ASP A 187 9.87 8.51 6.85
N PRO A 188 10.64 7.43 7.08
CA PRO A 188 10.31 6.16 6.46
C PRO A 188 9.10 5.47 7.11
N PHE A 189 8.52 6.03 8.18
CA PHE A 189 7.27 5.60 8.82
C PHE A 189 6.07 6.47 8.45
N CYS A 190 6.22 7.39 7.48
CA CYS A 190 5.27 8.47 7.20
C CYS A 190 3.83 8.00 6.94
N PHE A 191 3.62 6.80 6.40
CA PHE A 191 2.27 6.30 6.12
C PHE A 191 1.63 5.50 7.23
N THR A 192 2.36 5.09 8.26
CA THR A 192 1.79 4.30 9.35
C THR A 192 1.30 5.20 10.46
N VAL A 193 0.27 4.77 11.20
CA VAL A 193 -0.14 5.46 12.43
C VAL A 193 0.27 4.68 13.67
N ARG A 194 0.65 5.39 14.72
CA ARG A 194 1.02 4.85 16.03
C ARG A 194 0.45 5.73 17.13
N PRO A 195 0.36 5.23 18.38
CA PRO A 195 0.10 6.08 19.54
C PRO A 195 1.00 7.33 19.52
N PRO A 196 0.46 8.54 19.73
CA PRO A 196 1.23 9.77 19.65
C PRO A 196 2.24 9.93 20.80
N ASP A 197 2.00 9.25 21.93
CA ASP A 197 2.79 9.27 23.17
C ASP A 197 2.54 8.00 24.01
N ARG A 198 2.94 8.00 25.29
CA ARG A 198 2.81 6.88 26.22
C ARG A 198 1.41 6.76 26.86
N GLU A 199 0.56 7.78 26.73
CA GLU A 199 -0.70 7.87 27.46
C GLU A 199 -1.93 7.79 26.55
N SER A 200 -1.78 8.08 25.26
CA SER A 200 -2.89 8.13 24.30
C SER A 200 -2.76 7.06 23.22
N ASP A 201 -3.86 6.39 22.89
CA ASP A 201 -4.00 5.54 21.70
C ASP A 201 -4.72 6.23 20.53
N ASP A 202 -4.91 7.56 20.58
CA ASP A 202 -5.55 8.31 19.50
C ASP A 202 -4.62 8.46 18.28
N LEU A 203 -4.80 7.53 17.35
CA LEU A 203 -4.03 7.46 16.11
C LEU A 203 -4.24 8.66 15.18
N ALA A 204 -5.33 9.42 15.33
CA ALA A 204 -5.61 10.60 14.50
C ALA A 204 -4.61 11.73 14.79
N VAL A 205 -4.16 11.85 16.03
CA VAL A 205 -3.16 12.85 16.43
C VAL A 205 -1.82 12.59 15.73
N ASP A 206 -1.38 11.33 15.67
CA ASP A 206 -0.16 10.96 14.94
C ASP A 206 -0.31 11.16 13.42
N ALA A 207 -1.48 10.83 12.86
CA ALA A 207 -1.79 11.09 11.46
C ALA A 207 -1.68 12.59 11.10
N LEU A 208 -2.23 13.48 11.93
CA LEU A 208 -2.14 14.93 11.73
C LEU A 208 -0.69 15.44 11.82
N ARG A 209 0.08 14.97 12.81
CA ARG A 209 1.51 15.32 12.97
C ARG A 209 2.33 14.86 11.77
N LYS A 210 2.07 13.66 11.25
CA LYS A 210 2.72 13.14 10.04
C LYS A 210 2.34 13.92 8.79
N ALA A 211 1.07 14.31 8.66
CA ALA A 211 0.63 15.17 7.56
C ALA A 211 1.31 16.54 7.56
N GLU A 212 1.42 17.17 8.73
CA GLU A 212 2.20 18.40 8.89
C GLU A 212 3.67 18.20 8.48
N ARG A 213 4.28 17.12 8.96
CA ARG A 213 5.67 16.77 8.67
C ARG A 213 5.90 16.52 7.17
N MET A 214 5.00 15.80 6.49
CA MET A 214 5.04 15.59 5.04
C MET A 214 5.05 16.93 4.28
N LEU A 215 4.15 17.85 4.65
CA LEU A 215 4.08 19.18 4.01
C LEU A 215 5.31 20.03 4.33
N ALA A 216 5.83 19.96 5.55
CA ALA A 216 7.05 20.64 5.93
C ALA A 216 8.26 20.12 5.14
N ALA A 217 8.40 18.80 4.99
CA ALA A 217 9.45 18.17 4.18
C ALA A 217 9.35 18.63 2.72
N TRP A 218 8.15 18.59 2.15
CA TRP A 218 7.92 19.03 0.77
C TRP A 218 8.27 20.51 0.54
N ARG A 219 7.94 21.39 1.49
CA ARG A 219 8.29 22.82 1.42
C ARG A 219 9.79 23.08 1.47
N ARG A 220 10.59 22.23 2.13
CA ARG A 220 12.06 22.36 2.13
C ARG A 220 12.67 22.05 0.77
N GLY A 221 11.95 21.33 -0.08
CA GLY A 221 12.32 21.00 -1.45
C GLY A 221 12.44 19.49 -1.69
N PRO A 222 12.48 19.05 -2.96
CA PRO A 222 12.54 17.63 -3.29
C PRO A 222 13.82 16.97 -2.78
N ALA A 223 13.69 15.78 -2.18
CA ALA A 223 14.82 14.91 -1.87
C ALA A 223 14.82 13.68 -2.81
N PRO A 224 15.99 13.11 -3.12
CA PRO A 224 16.05 11.84 -3.85
C PRO A 224 15.43 10.71 -3.03
N LEU A 225 14.96 9.66 -3.72
CA LEU A 225 14.53 8.43 -3.04
C LEU A 225 15.69 7.88 -2.20
N PRO A 226 15.45 7.45 -0.95
CA PRO A 226 16.48 6.74 -0.20
C PRO A 226 16.83 5.45 -0.94
N GLY A 227 18.12 5.08 -1.01
CA GLY A 227 18.53 3.89 -1.77
C GLY A 227 18.02 2.59 -1.14
N GLN A 228 18.31 2.40 0.14
CA GLN A 228 17.76 1.34 0.97
C GLN A 228 17.71 1.84 2.39
N ILE A 229 16.66 1.51 3.13
CA ILE A 229 16.57 1.85 4.54
C ILE A 229 17.05 0.63 5.34
N ASN A 230 18.09 0.81 6.15
CA ASN A 230 18.62 -0.24 7.04
C ASN A 230 17.80 -0.28 8.32
N TRP A 231 17.42 -1.48 8.74
CA TRP A 231 16.53 -1.70 9.88
C TRP A 231 17.26 -2.32 11.06
N PRO A 232 16.81 -2.01 12.30
CA PRO A 232 17.12 -2.85 13.45
C PRO A 232 16.72 -4.31 13.18
N GLU A 233 17.41 -5.22 13.85
CA GLU A 233 17.09 -6.64 13.79
C GLU A 233 15.64 -6.89 14.24
N ASP A 234 14.97 -7.82 13.56
CA ASP A 234 13.59 -8.16 13.86
C ASP A 234 13.58 -9.19 14.99
N ASP A 235 13.28 -8.73 16.21
CA ASP A 235 12.98 -9.61 17.32
C ASP A 235 11.46 -9.89 17.35
N PRO A 236 11.00 -11.07 16.89
CA PRO A 236 9.59 -11.42 16.91
C PRO A 236 9.04 -11.62 18.33
N ASN A 237 9.90 -11.73 19.34
CA ASN A 237 9.51 -11.91 20.73
C ASN A 237 9.40 -10.58 21.49
N LEU A 238 9.90 -9.48 20.93
CA LEU A 238 9.75 -8.18 21.55
C LEU A 238 8.28 -7.75 21.50
N VAL A 239 7.68 -7.62 22.69
CA VAL A 239 6.34 -7.10 22.89
C VAL A 239 6.39 -5.94 23.87
N ARG A 240 5.79 -4.82 23.49
CA ARG A 240 5.67 -3.61 24.31
C ARG A 240 4.28 -3.55 24.92
N GLU A 241 4.12 -4.16 26.09
CA GLU A 241 2.84 -4.17 26.83
C GLU A 241 2.48 -2.79 27.41
N ASP A 242 3.47 -1.91 27.56
CA ASP A 242 3.31 -0.52 28.00
C ASP A 242 2.84 0.42 26.87
N CYS A 243 2.73 -0.08 25.65
CA CYS A 243 2.22 0.71 24.53
C CYS A 243 0.68 0.85 24.61
N PRO A 244 0.10 2.07 24.46
CA PRO A 244 -1.36 2.25 24.45
C PRO A 244 -2.11 1.43 23.38
N ALA A 245 -1.41 1.07 22.30
CA ALA A 245 -1.96 0.23 21.24
C ALA A 245 -1.87 -1.28 21.54
N PHE A 246 -1.24 -1.72 22.63
CA PHE A 246 -1.24 -3.12 23.00
C PHE A 246 -2.67 -3.57 23.31
N ALA A 247 -3.15 -4.58 22.59
CA ALA A 247 -4.51 -5.08 22.69
C ALA A 247 -4.62 -6.35 23.56
N GLY A 248 -3.55 -6.73 24.26
CA GLY A 248 -3.49 -7.92 25.08
C GLY A 248 -3.03 -9.18 24.34
N TRP A 249 -2.94 -10.27 25.09
CA TRP A 249 -2.60 -11.60 24.61
C TRP A 249 -3.88 -12.41 24.36
N HIS A 250 -4.02 -12.99 23.16
CA HIS A 250 -5.22 -13.69 22.73
C HIS A 250 -4.93 -15.10 22.25
N SER A 251 -5.73 -16.07 22.68
CA SER A 251 -5.60 -17.46 22.27
C SER A 251 -6.17 -17.69 20.87
N GLY A 252 -5.43 -18.39 20.02
CA GLY A 252 -5.84 -18.82 18.69
C GLY A 252 -5.38 -20.25 18.41
N GLY A 253 -6.30 -21.21 18.51
CA GLY A 253 -5.94 -22.63 18.48
C GLY A 253 -5.09 -23.02 19.69
N SER A 254 -3.91 -23.61 19.46
CA SER A 254 -2.96 -24.00 20.52
C SER A 254 -1.90 -22.94 20.86
N LYS A 255 -1.99 -21.74 20.25
CA LYS A 255 -1.02 -20.65 20.41
C LYS A 255 -1.67 -19.43 21.04
N VAL A 256 -0.85 -18.60 21.67
CA VAL A 256 -1.22 -17.29 22.21
C VAL A 256 -0.50 -16.22 21.39
N TYR A 257 -1.23 -15.17 21.00
CA TYR A 257 -0.74 -14.12 20.13
C TYR A 257 -0.87 -12.74 20.80
N PRO A 258 0.19 -11.92 20.79
CA PRO A 258 0.11 -10.54 21.20
C PRO A 258 -0.50 -9.70 20.06
N LEU A 259 -1.54 -8.92 20.38
CA LEU A 259 -2.25 -8.10 19.38
C LEU A 259 -2.01 -6.60 19.59
N CYS A 260 -2.18 -5.82 18.51
CA CYS A 260 -1.94 -4.39 18.45
C CYS A 260 -3.07 -3.68 17.70
N LYS A 261 -3.70 -2.69 18.35
CA LYS A 261 -4.75 -1.82 17.78
C LYS A 261 -4.25 -1.01 16.57
N ALA A 262 -2.95 -0.71 16.52
CA ALA A 262 -2.34 0.06 15.45
C ALA A 262 -1.83 -0.81 14.30
N ASN A 263 -2.07 -2.12 14.29
CA ASN A 263 -1.71 -3.03 13.21
C ASN A 263 -2.97 -3.61 12.56
N GLY A 264 -2.90 -3.87 11.26
CA GLY A 264 -4.03 -4.43 10.51
C GLY A 264 -4.11 -5.95 10.60
N ARG A 265 -5.24 -6.50 10.16
CA ARG A 265 -5.54 -7.94 10.17
C ARG A 265 -4.38 -8.75 9.58
N HIS A 266 -4.10 -9.92 10.15
CA HIS A 266 -3.08 -10.82 9.62
C HIS A 266 -3.71 -11.91 8.74
N PRO A 267 -3.17 -12.19 7.52
CA PRO A 267 -3.76 -13.14 6.57
C PRO A 267 -3.85 -14.58 7.09
N ASP A 268 -3.05 -14.96 8.07
CA ASP A 268 -3.12 -16.31 8.65
C ASP A 268 -4.08 -16.40 9.85
N LEU A 269 -4.36 -15.27 10.53
CA LEU A 269 -5.14 -15.27 11.78
C LEU A 269 -6.57 -14.79 11.63
N PHE A 270 -6.87 -13.96 10.61
CA PHE A 270 -8.23 -13.46 10.41
C PHE A 270 -9.27 -14.59 10.28
N ARG A 271 -8.87 -15.75 9.77
CA ARG A 271 -9.72 -16.94 9.63
C ARG A 271 -10.19 -17.51 10.98
N LEU A 272 -9.50 -17.19 12.08
CA LEU A 272 -9.90 -17.57 13.43
C LEU A 272 -11.10 -16.74 13.93
N GLY A 273 -11.40 -15.60 13.29
CA GLY A 273 -12.52 -14.74 13.64
C GLY A 273 -12.35 -13.99 14.97
N GLY A 274 -13.43 -13.34 15.42
CA GLY A 274 -13.44 -12.57 16.67
C GLY A 274 -12.39 -11.45 16.67
N VAL A 275 -11.64 -11.35 17.77
CA VAL A 275 -10.63 -10.31 18.00
C VAL A 275 -9.54 -10.23 16.91
N PHE A 276 -9.26 -11.34 16.21
CA PHE A 276 -8.28 -11.38 15.11
C PHE A 276 -8.77 -10.67 13.84
N ASN A 277 -10.05 -10.30 13.77
CA ASN A 277 -10.61 -9.41 12.75
C ASN A 277 -10.52 -7.93 13.12
N ASP A 278 -10.29 -7.62 14.39
CA ASP A 278 -10.26 -6.23 14.87
C ASP A 278 -8.82 -5.73 14.98
N TYR A 279 -7.88 -6.59 15.37
CA TYR A 279 -6.50 -6.21 15.64
C TYR A 279 -5.46 -7.10 14.93
N GLY A 280 -4.33 -6.49 14.57
CA GLY A 280 -3.18 -7.17 13.99
C GLY A 280 -2.21 -7.73 15.03
N LEU A 281 -1.28 -8.58 14.60
CA LEU A 281 -0.16 -9.03 15.43
C LEU A 281 0.73 -7.85 15.84
N THR A 282 1.33 -7.90 17.03
CA THR A 282 2.38 -6.93 17.38
C THR A 282 3.59 -7.07 16.45
N SER A 283 4.25 -5.95 16.20
CA SER A 283 5.48 -5.87 15.40
C SER A 283 6.46 -4.89 16.04
N CYS A 284 6.65 -5.00 17.37
CA CYS A 284 7.26 -3.96 18.19
C CYS A 284 8.73 -3.68 17.83
N ALA A 285 9.50 -4.72 17.46
CA ALA A 285 10.90 -4.55 17.01
C ALA A 285 11.05 -3.61 15.81
N ARG A 286 10.05 -3.55 14.93
CA ARG A 286 10.02 -2.69 13.74
C ARG A 286 9.01 -1.55 13.84
N CYS A 287 8.62 -1.18 15.06
CA CYS A 287 7.60 -0.17 15.30
C CYS A 287 8.24 1.20 15.61
N SER A 288 7.84 2.26 14.89
CA SER A 288 8.32 3.62 15.18
C SER A 288 7.99 4.12 16.57
N TRP A 289 6.91 3.64 17.20
CA TRP A 289 6.62 3.96 18.60
C TRP A 289 7.70 3.42 19.54
N ASN A 290 8.12 2.17 19.35
CA ASN A 290 9.18 1.56 20.16
C ASN A 290 10.51 2.31 20.01
N LEU A 291 10.81 2.79 18.79
CA LEU A 291 12.01 3.60 18.52
C LEU A 291 11.95 4.98 19.19
N ARG A 292 10.77 5.57 19.32
CA ARG A 292 10.58 6.89 19.93
C ARG A 292 10.50 6.85 21.45
N PHE A 293 10.02 5.74 22.00
CA PHE A 293 9.79 5.55 23.43
C PHE A 293 10.42 4.24 23.89
N PRO A 294 11.75 4.15 24.04
CA PRO A 294 12.43 2.91 24.43
C PRO A 294 11.98 2.45 25.83
N SER A 295 12.16 1.15 26.12
CA SER A 295 11.88 0.60 27.45
C SER A 295 12.87 1.14 28.48
N GLY A 296 12.39 1.51 29.67
CA GLY A 296 13.25 1.93 30.80
C GLY A 296 13.41 3.44 31.00
N GLU A 297 12.71 4.26 30.20
CA GLU A 297 12.45 5.69 30.45
C GLU A 297 11.01 5.91 30.87
#